data_AF-A0A5N5X0F3-F1
#
_entry.id   AF-A0A5N5X0F3-F1
#
_cell.length_a   1.000
_cell.length_b   1.000
_cell.length_c   1.000
_cell.angle_alpha   90.00
_cell.angle_beta   90.00
_cell.angle_gamma   90.00
#
_symmetry.space_group_name_H-M   'P 1'
#
loop_
_entity.id
_entity.type
_entity.pdbx_description
1 polymer ?
#
loop_
_entity_poly.entity_id
_entity_poly.type
_entity_poly.pdbx_seq_one_letter_code
_entity_poly.pdbx_strand_id
1 'polypeptide(L)'
;MVLTAFFDSQRIPVGLLKQSRETEVDFTWHLTKLQAFSLVVPTKKGCSVDVYRLVQLATRAWVKGRNETAMWQKAALHSVENRFQYLHRQSEREELLPHAEAVTHYPVAGKEQETIFVSLLDCMTLTLSHSRRGDLVAALECLTKSFNILQNQYPVENESIVRKLVILARHLNDCNTQDKALGELKSNLNTAEKLFGPSRDIILPSLWGILRRGTLNINYDIIEGLLWRPLEAFDEKDGPQSLGAILIRVMLGEFPPAPEKRRACPDIEATSRRK
;
A
#
# COMPACT_ATOMS: atom_id res chain seq x y z
N MET A 1 24.81 11.16 13.78
CA MET A 1 24.74 10.14 14.86
C MET A 1 23.34 10.03 15.47
N VAL A 2 22.68 11.12 15.84
CA VAL A 2 21.38 11.07 16.54
C VAL A 2 20.30 10.23 15.82
N LEU A 3 20.25 10.30 14.49
CA LEU A 3 19.34 9.49 13.65
C LEU A 3 19.47 7.98 13.89
N THR A 4 20.66 7.44 14.13
CA THR A 4 20.86 5.99 14.35
C THR A 4 20.12 5.48 15.58
N ALA A 5 19.82 6.37 16.52
CA ALA A 5 19.10 6.03 17.73
C ALA A 5 17.64 5.66 17.46
N PHE A 6 17.04 6.13 16.36
CA PHE A 6 15.62 5.92 16.05
C PHE A 6 15.37 4.71 15.13
N PHE A 7 16.42 4.15 14.54
CA PHE A 7 16.35 2.96 13.69
C PHE A 7 16.58 1.67 14.49
N ASP A 8 16.36 0.52 13.85
CA ASP A 8 16.85 -0.74 14.38
C ASP A 8 18.39 -0.70 14.58
N SER A 9 18.87 -1.42 15.60
CA SER A 9 20.28 -1.40 16.01
C SER A 9 21.23 -2.09 15.03
N GLN A 10 20.72 -2.96 14.17
CA GLN A 10 21.53 -3.78 13.28
C GLN A 10 21.35 -3.37 11.82
N ARG A 11 22.43 -3.48 11.05
CA ARG A 11 22.51 -3.34 9.59
C ARG A 11 21.95 -2.04 9.04
N ILE A 12 22.12 -0.93 9.76
CA ILE A 12 21.64 0.37 9.31
C ILE A 12 22.37 0.77 8.00
N PRO A 13 21.66 0.95 6.88
CA PRO A 13 22.28 1.32 5.63
C PRO A 13 22.94 2.70 5.73
N VAL A 14 24.17 2.84 5.23
CA VAL A 14 24.89 4.13 5.23
C VAL A 14 24.12 5.21 4.48
N GLY A 15 23.42 4.84 3.40
CA GLY A 15 22.55 5.75 2.65
C GLY A 15 21.35 6.30 3.43
N LEU A 16 20.98 5.69 4.57
CA LEU A 16 19.95 6.19 5.47
C LEU A 16 20.50 7.25 6.44
N LEU A 17 21.80 7.19 6.72
CA LEU A 17 22.49 8.05 7.67
C LEU A 17 23.04 9.32 7.06
N LYS A 18 23.35 9.29 5.76
CA LYS A 18 23.87 10.44 5.03
C LYS A 18 22.77 11.50 4.89
N GLN A 19 22.98 12.67 5.48
CA GLN A 19 22.08 13.80 5.31
C GLN A 19 22.32 14.47 3.94
N SER A 20 21.28 15.01 3.32
CA SER A 20 21.35 15.60 1.97
C SER A 20 22.32 16.78 1.83
N ARG A 21 22.78 17.35 2.96
CA ARG A 21 23.71 18.50 3.01
C ARG A 21 25.13 18.12 3.42
N GLU A 22 25.39 16.85 3.74
CA GLU A 22 26.68 16.38 4.23
C GLU A 22 27.55 15.89 3.08
N THR A 23 28.81 16.33 3.02
CA THR A 23 29.75 15.82 2.02
C THR A 23 30.15 14.37 2.36
N GLU A 24 30.54 13.59 1.36
CA GLU A 24 30.97 12.20 1.58
C GLU A 24 32.22 12.12 2.47
N VAL A 25 33.10 13.12 2.38
CA VAL A 25 34.31 13.22 3.20
C VAL A 25 33.95 13.48 4.65
N ASP A 26 33.07 14.44 4.93
CA ASP A 26 32.63 14.76 6.29
C ASP A 26 31.92 13.58 6.93
N PHE A 27 31.02 12.94 6.18
CA PHE A 27 30.30 11.75 6.65
C PHE A 27 31.26 10.62 7.02
N THR A 28 32.22 10.31 6.14
CA THR A 28 33.20 9.25 6.37
C THR A 28 34.09 9.56 7.56
N TRP A 29 34.50 10.83 7.73
CA TRP A 29 35.26 11.28 8.88
C TRP A 29 34.49 11.12 10.19
N HIS A 30 33.21 11.53 10.24
CA HIS A 30 32.34 11.33 11.39
C HIS A 30 32.14 9.85 11.70
N LEU A 31 31.91 9.01 10.69
CA LEU A 31 31.77 7.57 10.87
C LEU A 31 33.04 6.95 11.44
N THR A 32 34.21 7.33 10.91
CA THR A 32 35.52 6.81 11.34
C THR A 32 35.80 7.18 12.79
N LYS A 33 35.47 8.42 13.20
CA LYS A 33 35.57 8.82 14.62
C LYS A 33 34.71 7.93 15.51
N LEU A 34 33.47 7.66 15.12
CA LEU A 34 32.57 6.83 15.93
C LEU A 34 33.04 5.38 16.00
N GLN A 35 33.65 4.86 14.93
CA GLN A 35 34.30 3.54 14.93
C GLN A 35 35.50 3.50 15.87
N ALA A 36 36.34 4.55 15.89
CA ALA A 36 37.48 4.63 16.79
C ALA A 36 37.08 4.58 18.27
N PHE A 37 35.91 5.13 18.62
CA PHE A 37 35.32 5.03 19.97
C PHE A 37 34.48 3.77 20.19
N SER A 38 34.48 2.81 19.26
CA SER A 38 33.67 1.59 19.32
C SER A 38 32.17 1.86 19.55
N LEU A 39 31.65 2.98 19.06
CA LEU A 39 30.22 3.32 19.18
C LEU A 39 29.38 2.66 18.09
N VAL A 40 30.02 2.33 16.96
CA VAL A 40 29.43 1.71 15.78
C VAL A 40 30.41 0.71 15.19
N VAL A 41 29.88 -0.39 14.68
CA VAL A 41 30.64 -1.47 14.06
C VAL A 41 30.26 -1.54 12.57
N PRO A 42 31.21 -1.41 11.63
CA PRO A 42 30.90 -1.60 10.22
C PRO A 42 30.60 -3.07 9.94
N THR A 43 29.57 -3.33 9.14
CA THR A 43 29.27 -4.69 8.69
C THR A 43 30.28 -5.12 7.62
N LYS A 44 30.52 -6.43 7.43
CA LYS A 44 31.52 -7.01 6.50
C LYS A 44 31.50 -6.48 5.05
N LYS A 45 30.40 -5.88 4.60
CA LYS A 45 30.25 -5.30 3.26
C LYS A 45 30.49 -3.78 3.20
N GLY A 46 30.74 -3.11 4.32
CA GLY A 46 30.96 -1.65 4.40
C GLY A 46 29.72 -0.78 4.13
N CYS A 47 28.65 -1.33 3.54
CA CYS A 47 27.44 -0.59 3.17
C CYS A 47 26.45 -0.37 4.33
N SER A 48 26.67 -1.00 5.49
CA SER A 48 25.80 -0.91 6.65
C SER A 48 26.58 -0.92 7.95
N VAL A 49 25.97 -0.36 9.00
CA VAL A 49 26.61 -0.12 10.30
C VAL A 49 25.70 -0.62 11.41
N ASP A 50 26.28 -1.35 12.37
CA ASP A 50 25.62 -1.80 13.58
C ASP A 50 25.93 -0.82 14.71
N VAL A 51 24.91 -0.42 15.46
CA VAL A 51 25.04 0.49 16.60
C VAL A 51 24.77 -0.29 17.87
N TYR A 52 25.64 -0.16 18.86
CA TYR A 52 25.39 -0.79 20.16
C TYR A 52 24.09 -0.27 20.78
N ARG A 53 23.27 -1.18 21.30
CA ARG A 53 21.98 -0.84 21.90
C ARG A 53 22.09 0.20 23.03
N LEU A 54 23.16 0.09 23.83
CA LEU A 54 23.45 1.06 24.90
C LEU A 54 23.71 2.47 24.33
N VAL A 55 24.42 2.57 23.21
CA VAL A 55 24.68 3.84 22.52
C VAL A 55 23.38 4.45 22.01
N GLN A 56 22.47 3.64 21.43
CA GLN A 56 21.14 4.13 21.04
C GLN A 56 20.35 4.65 22.24
N LEU A 57 20.33 3.90 23.35
CA LEU A 57 19.59 4.29 24.56
C LEU A 57 20.15 5.57 25.18
N ALA A 58 21.47 5.68 25.31
CA ALA A 58 22.13 6.89 25.81
C ALA A 58 21.85 8.11 24.90
N THR A 59 21.89 7.91 23.58
CA THR A 59 21.58 8.96 22.61
C THR A 59 20.12 9.39 22.71
N ARG A 60 19.17 8.46 22.85
CA ARG A 60 17.74 8.79 23.07
C ARG A 60 17.54 9.57 24.36
N ALA A 61 18.19 9.17 25.45
CA ALA A 61 18.12 9.87 26.73
C ALA A 61 18.65 11.30 26.63
N TRP A 62 19.77 11.48 25.92
CA TRP A 62 20.37 12.80 25.67
C TRP A 62 19.45 13.70 24.83
N VAL A 63 18.87 13.18 23.74
CA VAL A 63 17.89 13.91 22.92
C VAL A 63 16.64 14.29 23.72
N LYS A 64 16.16 13.38 24.57
CA LYS A 64 15.02 13.63 25.45
C LYS A 64 15.32 14.77 26.42
N GLY A 65 16.52 14.83 26.98
CA GLY A 65 16.96 15.93 27.84
C GLY A 65 16.99 17.29 27.14
N ARG A 66 17.04 17.32 25.80
CA ARG A 66 17.01 18.54 24.97
C ARG A 66 15.63 18.88 24.40
N ASN A 67 14.61 18.07 24.66
CA ASN A 67 13.29 18.18 24.05
C ASN A 67 13.29 18.13 22.50
N GLU A 68 14.33 17.57 21.89
CA GLU A 68 14.45 17.47 20.42
C GLU A 68 13.86 16.17 19.85
N THR A 69 13.25 15.34 20.68
CA THR A 69 12.80 13.97 20.30
C THR A 69 11.88 13.98 19.07
N ALA A 70 10.90 14.88 19.03
CA ALA A 70 9.95 14.97 17.92
C ALA A 70 10.62 15.36 16.59
N MET A 71 11.62 16.25 16.64
CA MET A 71 12.40 16.66 15.47
C MET A 71 13.17 15.46 14.89
N TRP A 72 13.83 14.69 15.74
CA TRP A 72 14.61 13.54 15.30
C TRP A 72 13.75 12.36 14.86
N GLN A 73 12.57 12.16 15.47
CA GLN A 73 11.57 11.20 14.99
C GLN A 73 11.06 11.58 13.59
N LYS A 74 10.71 12.86 13.36
CA LYS A 74 10.31 13.35 12.04
C LYS A 74 11.43 13.13 11.02
N ALA A 75 12.68 13.48 11.36
CA ALA A 75 13.81 13.28 10.47
C ALA A 75 14.03 11.79 10.12
N ALA A 76 13.91 10.89 11.11
CA ALA A 76 14.02 9.45 10.90
C ALA A 76 12.93 8.93 9.95
N LEU A 77 11.69 9.40 10.13
CA LEU A 77 10.56 9.07 9.24
C LEU A 77 10.82 9.48 7.79
N HIS A 78 11.22 10.73 7.57
CA HIS A 78 11.55 11.20 6.22
C HIS A 78 12.73 10.45 5.60
N SER A 79 13.76 10.12 6.38
CA SER A 79 14.92 9.38 5.85
C SER A 79 14.53 8.00 5.36
N VAL A 80 13.71 7.26 6.13
CA VAL A 80 13.27 5.92 5.77
C VAL A 80 12.32 5.96 4.59
N GLU A 81 11.34 6.85 4.60
CA GLU A 81 10.33 6.94 3.54
C GLU A 81 10.95 7.31 2.19
N ASN A 82 11.79 8.36 2.15
CA ASN A 82 12.52 8.72 0.94
C ASN A 82 13.31 7.54 0.41
N ARG A 83 14.04 6.84 1.29
CA ARG A 83 14.83 5.69 0.86
C ARG A 83 13.93 4.58 0.32
N PHE A 84 12.82 4.27 0.99
CA PHE A 84 11.88 3.23 0.57
C PHE A 84 11.34 3.46 -0.84
N GLN A 85 11.01 4.70 -1.19
CA GLN A 85 10.46 5.05 -2.50
C GLN A 85 11.44 4.82 -3.65
N TYR A 86 12.72 5.10 -3.45
CA TYR A 86 13.74 4.96 -4.51
C TYR A 86 14.33 3.56 -4.64
N LEU A 87 13.97 2.62 -3.76
CA LEU A 87 14.44 1.25 -3.86
C LEU A 87 13.57 0.46 -4.85
N HIS A 88 14.19 -0.04 -5.92
CA HIS A 88 13.51 -0.88 -6.91
C HIS A 88 13.64 -2.38 -6.62
N ARG A 89 14.70 -2.79 -5.90
CA ARG A 89 14.94 -4.20 -5.60
C ARG A 89 14.25 -4.62 -4.31
N GLN A 90 13.51 -5.72 -4.37
CA GLN A 90 12.81 -6.28 -3.22
C GLN A 90 13.76 -6.61 -2.06
N SER A 91 14.95 -7.14 -2.34
CA SER A 91 15.95 -7.46 -1.30
C SER A 91 16.39 -6.25 -0.49
N GLU A 92 16.53 -5.09 -1.15
CA GLU A 92 16.96 -3.86 -0.48
C GLU A 92 15.81 -3.27 0.37
N ARG A 93 14.55 -3.46 -0.07
CA ARG A 93 13.37 -3.09 0.72
C ARG A 93 13.20 -3.96 1.96
N GLU A 94 13.45 -5.27 1.83
CA GLU A 94 13.42 -6.21 2.96
C GLU A 94 14.50 -5.88 4.01
N GLU A 95 15.67 -5.42 3.59
CA GLU A 95 16.70 -4.92 4.52
C GLU A 95 16.26 -3.66 5.28
N LEU A 96 15.38 -2.84 4.68
CA LEU A 96 14.90 -1.60 5.27
C LEU A 96 13.67 -1.79 6.18
N LEU A 97 12.98 -2.94 6.09
CA LEU A 97 11.77 -3.23 6.89
C LEU A 97 11.98 -3.09 8.41
N PRO A 98 13.04 -3.64 9.03
CA PRO A 98 13.24 -3.50 10.49
C PRO A 98 13.40 -2.04 10.92
N HIS A 99 13.98 -1.21 10.05
CA HIS A 99 14.13 0.23 10.32
C HIS A 99 12.80 0.98 10.17
N ALA A 100 11.97 0.60 9.18
CA ALA A 100 10.64 1.16 9.02
C ALA A 100 9.70 0.76 10.17
N GLU A 101 9.76 -0.49 10.62
CA GLU A 101 9.07 -0.96 11.82
C GLU A 101 9.51 -0.15 13.05
N ALA A 102 10.81 0.03 13.27
CA ALA A 102 11.32 0.81 14.41
C ALA A 102 10.79 2.26 14.42
N VAL A 103 10.65 2.88 13.24
CA VAL A 103 10.14 4.25 13.12
C VAL A 103 8.63 4.33 13.28
N THR A 104 7.88 3.30 12.85
CA THR A 104 6.41 3.29 12.96
C THR A 104 5.88 3.17 14.38
N HIS A 105 6.72 2.79 15.34
CA HIS A 105 6.36 2.75 16.76
C HIS A 105 6.31 4.13 17.44
N TYR A 106 6.82 5.18 16.80
CA TYR A 106 6.78 6.52 17.38
C TYR A 106 5.47 7.24 17.03
N PRO A 107 4.92 8.05 17.97
CA PRO A 107 3.72 8.82 17.70
C PRO A 107 4.00 9.85 16.60
N VAL A 108 3.10 9.91 15.62
CA VAL A 108 3.13 10.91 14.56
C VAL A 108 2.08 11.97 14.88
N ALA A 109 2.50 13.23 14.83
CA ALA A 109 1.62 14.37 15.06
C ALA A 109 1.80 15.39 13.93
N GLY A 110 0.69 15.74 13.28
CA GLY A 110 0.64 16.75 12.23
C GLY A 110 0.31 16.14 10.87
N LYS A 111 -0.49 16.88 10.09
CA LYS A 111 -1.02 16.42 8.79
C LYS A 111 0.07 16.03 7.80
N GLU A 112 1.13 16.82 7.71
CA GLU A 112 2.26 16.55 6.80
C GLU A 112 2.96 15.23 7.16
N GLN A 113 3.22 15.00 8.44
CA GLN A 113 3.87 13.81 8.94
C GLN A 113 2.99 12.58 8.80
N GLU A 114 1.68 12.71 9.01
CA GLU A 114 0.70 11.65 8.79
C GLU A 114 0.68 11.21 7.32
N THR A 115 0.78 12.13 6.35
CA THR A 115 0.88 11.78 4.91
C THR A 115 2.14 10.95 4.62
N ILE A 116 3.29 11.34 5.16
CA ILE A 116 4.55 10.62 4.99
C ILE A 116 4.49 9.25 5.68
N PHE A 117 3.87 9.20 6.86
CA PHE A 117 3.67 7.96 7.59
C PHE A 117 2.77 6.99 6.82
N VAL A 118 1.70 7.50 6.22
CA VAL A 118 0.81 6.75 5.35
C VAL A 118 1.57 6.20 4.13
N SER A 119 2.38 7.04 3.46
CA SER A 119 3.24 6.63 2.34
C SER A 119 4.21 5.50 2.75
N LEU A 120 4.83 5.62 3.92
CA LEU A 120 5.71 4.58 4.46
C LEU A 120 4.96 3.28 4.73
N LEU A 121 3.79 3.32 5.37
CA LEU A 121 2.97 2.13 5.64
C LEU A 121 2.53 1.43 4.36
N ASP A 122 2.21 2.18 3.30
CA ASP A 122 1.85 1.61 2.01
C ASP A 122 3.07 0.92 1.36
N CYS A 123 4.26 1.51 1.45
CA CYS A 123 5.51 0.89 1.00
C CYS A 123 5.85 -0.39 1.78
N MET A 124 5.65 -0.37 3.11
CA MET A 124 5.82 -1.54 3.97
C MET A 124 4.84 -2.66 3.58
N THR A 125 3.57 -2.34 3.36
CA THR A 125 2.55 -3.31 2.94
C THR A 125 2.93 -4.01 1.64
N LEU A 126 3.33 -3.24 0.62
CA LEU A 126 3.80 -3.80 -0.65
C LEU A 126 5.01 -4.70 -0.45
N THR A 127 5.93 -4.32 0.43
CA THR A 127 7.15 -5.08 0.67
C THR A 127 6.86 -6.38 1.42
N LEU A 128 6.03 -6.33 2.46
CA LEU A 128 5.64 -7.50 3.26
C LEU A 128 4.83 -8.50 2.44
N SER A 129 3.92 -8.02 1.57
CA SER A 129 3.12 -8.87 0.69
C SER A 129 3.91 -9.53 -0.43
N HIS A 130 4.94 -8.87 -0.95
CA HIS A 130 5.85 -9.45 -1.94
C HIS A 130 7.06 -10.16 -1.32
N SER A 131 7.19 -10.16 0.01
CA SER A 131 8.28 -10.84 0.67
C SER A 131 8.15 -12.35 0.54
N ARG A 132 9.29 -13.03 0.38
CA ARG A 132 9.33 -14.51 0.33
C ARG A 132 8.80 -15.16 1.61
N ARG A 133 8.70 -14.41 2.71
CA ARG A 133 8.16 -14.86 3.99
C ARG A 133 6.63 -14.84 4.05
N GLY A 134 5.96 -14.11 3.16
CA GLY A 134 4.49 -14.07 3.08
C GLY A 134 3.82 -13.58 4.37
N ASP A 135 4.39 -12.57 5.04
CA ASP A 135 3.83 -12.02 6.28
C ASP A 135 2.65 -11.09 5.99
N LEU A 136 1.58 -11.70 5.49
CA LEU A 136 0.37 -11.00 5.05
C LEU A 136 -0.40 -10.39 6.24
N VAL A 137 -0.23 -10.94 7.44
CA VAL A 137 -0.83 -10.40 8.67
C VAL A 137 -0.19 -9.06 9.03
N ALA A 138 1.14 -8.97 9.04
CA ALA A 138 1.83 -7.70 9.27
C ALA A 138 1.51 -6.66 8.17
N ALA A 139 1.37 -7.12 6.92
CA ALA A 139 0.95 -6.26 5.80
C ALA A 139 -0.46 -5.69 6.02
N LEU A 140 -1.40 -6.52 6.47
CA LEU A 140 -2.76 -6.09 6.82
C LEU A 140 -2.77 -5.07 7.95
N GLU A 141 -2.01 -5.28 9.01
CA GLU A 141 -1.92 -4.33 10.11
C GLU A 141 -1.42 -2.95 9.65
N CYS A 142 -0.39 -2.94 8.80
CA CYS A 142 0.14 -1.71 8.21
C CYS A 142 -0.92 -0.98 7.40
N LEU A 143 -1.70 -1.73 6.61
CA LEU A 143 -2.69 -1.14 5.72
C LEU A 143 -3.96 -0.68 6.44
N THR A 144 -4.38 -1.38 7.50
CA THR A 144 -5.47 -0.91 8.38
C THR A 144 -5.06 0.35 9.12
N LYS A 145 -3.82 0.44 9.61
CA LYS A 145 -3.29 1.68 10.21
C LYS A 145 -3.29 2.83 9.21
N SER A 146 -2.84 2.59 7.97
CA SER A 146 -2.79 3.63 6.94
C SER A 146 -4.18 4.07 6.48
N PHE A 147 -5.15 3.16 6.47
CA PHE A 147 -6.56 3.45 6.21
C PHE A 147 -7.19 4.33 7.30
N ASN A 148 -7.03 3.97 8.58
CA ASN A 148 -7.61 4.72 9.70
C ASN A 148 -7.10 6.17 9.75
N ILE A 149 -5.82 6.39 9.43
CA ILE A 149 -5.26 7.75 9.35
C ILE A 149 -5.92 8.55 8.22
N LEU A 150 -6.05 7.97 7.03
CA LEU A 150 -6.68 8.67 5.90
C LEU A 150 -8.16 8.93 6.11
N GLN A 151 -8.89 8.01 6.75
CA GLN A 151 -10.29 8.19 7.09
C GLN A 151 -10.51 9.37 8.06
N ASN A 152 -9.56 9.61 8.97
CA ASN A 152 -9.60 10.75 9.89
C ASN A 152 -9.22 12.07 9.21
N GLN A 153 -8.39 12.04 8.16
CA GLN A 153 -7.88 13.23 7.49
C GLN A 153 -8.75 13.74 6.35
N TYR A 154 -9.39 12.83 5.62
CA TYR A 154 -10.14 13.14 4.42
C TYR A 154 -11.59 12.67 4.58
N PRO A 155 -12.57 13.41 4.01
CA PRO A 155 -13.91 12.88 3.85
C PRO A 155 -13.83 11.57 3.04
N VAL A 156 -14.72 10.63 3.38
CA VAL A 156 -14.69 9.22 2.92
C VAL A 156 -14.76 9.07 1.38
N GLU A 157 -15.08 10.16 0.68
CA GLU A 157 -15.14 10.31 -0.78
C GLU A 157 -13.76 10.46 -1.48
N ASN A 158 -12.65 10.40 -0.74
CA ASN A 158 -11.32 10.47 -1.36
C ASN A 158 -10.96 9.15 -2.07
N GLU A 159 -10.61 9.22 -3.37
CA GLU A 159 -10.17 8.07 -4.19
C GLU A 159 -9.05 7.25 -3.53
N SER A 160 -8.16 7.90 -2.76
CA SER A 160 -7.10 7.22 -2.01
C SER A 160 -7.63 6.27 -0.93
N ILE A 161 -8.78 6.58 -0.33
CA ILE A 161 -9.45 5.72 0.66
C ILE A 161 -10.00 4.47 -0.04
N VAL A 162 -10.65 4.65 -1.21
CA VAL A 162 -11.20 3.53 -2.00
C VAL A 162 -10.11 2.58 -2.45
N ARG A 163 -9.01 3.12 -3.00
CA ARG A 163 -7.89 2.31 -3.46
C ARG A 163 -7.32 1.46 -2.31
N LYS A 164 -7.30 1.98 -1.08
CA LYS A 164 -6.87 1.20 0.10
C LYS A 164 -7.87 0.13 0.50
N LEU A 165 -9.16 0.39 0.42
CA LEU A 165 -10.18 -0.64 0.66
C LEU A 165 -10.04 -1.81 -0.32
N VAL A 166 -9.74 -1.55 -1.59
CA VAL A 166 -9.45 -2.58 -2.60
C VAL A 166 -8.21 -3.40 -2.23
N ILE A 167 -7.17 -2.76 -1.70
CA ILE A 167 -5.94 -3.44 -1.34
C ILE A 167 -6.12 -4.24 -0.03
N LEU A 168 -6.84 -3.72 0.98
CA LEU A 168 -7.28 -4.47 2.17
C LEU A 168 -8.02 -5.73 1.74
N ALA A 169 -8.99 -5.57 0.84
CA ALA A 169 -9.79 -6.65 0.32
C ALA A 169 -8.96 -7.79 -0.25
N ARG A 170 -7.97 -7.44 -1.08
CA ARG A 170 -7.05 -8.41 -1.67
C ARG A 170 -6.20 -9.12 -0.62
N HIS A 171 -5.62 -8.40 0.34
CA HIS A 171 -4.79 -9.02 1.37
C HIS A 171 -5.58 -9.87 2.36
N LEU A 172 -6.79 -9.44 2.74
CA LEU A 172 -7.70 -10.21 3.58
C LEU A 172 -8.14 -11.50 2.88
N ASN A 173 -8.39 -11.42 1.57
CA ASN A 173 -8.64 -12.58 0.73
C ASN A 173 -7.45 -13.55 0.77
N ASP A 174 -6.22 -13.05 0.73
CA ASP A 174 -5.02 -13.87 0.74
C ASP A 174 -4.72 -14.57 2.08
N CYS A 175 -5.15 -13.99 3.21
CA CYS A 175 -4.86 -14.50 4.57
C CYS A 175 -5.71 -15.69 5.05
N ASN A 176 -6.68 -16.18 4.28
CA ASN A 176 -7.57 -17.30 4.65
C ASN A 176 -8.36 -17.14 5.97
N THR A 177 -8.35 -15.94 6.58
CA THR A 177 -9.23 -15.55 7.69
C THR A 177 -10.60 -15.14 7.15
N GLN A 178 -11.31 -16.11 6.56
CA GLN A 178 -12.48 -15.91 5.70
C GLN A 178 -13.61 -15.08 6.35
N ASP A 179 -13.96 -15.33 7.62
CA ASP A 179 -15.17 -14.72 8.20
C ASP A 179 -15.00 -13.26 8.66
N LYS A 180 -13.88 -12.92 9.31
CA LYS A 180 -13.61 -11.53 9.72
C LYS A 180 -13.28 -10.65 8.51
N ALA A 181 -12.54 -11.22 7.55
CA ALA A 181 -12.24 -10.58 6.28
C ALA A 181 -13.50 -10.19 5.53
N LEU A 182 -14.45 -11.12 5.37
CA LEU A 182 -15.70 -10.88 4.64
C LEU A 182 -16.59 -9.84 5.33
N GLY A 183 -16.66 -9.83 6.66
CA GLY A 183 -17.45 -8.85 7.42
C GLY A 183 -16.94 -7.43 7.25
N GLU A 184 -15.63 -7.21 7.44
CA GLU A 184 -15.00 -5.90 7.27
C GLU A 184 -15.04 -5.46 5.81
N LEU A 185 -14.79 -6.38 4.88
CA LEU A 185 -14.86 -6.14 3.44
C LEU A 185 -16.26 -5.78 2.96
N LYS A 186 -17.31 -6.44 3.46
CA LYS A 186 -18.71 -6.12 3.13
C LYS A 186 -19.10 -4.75 3.66
N SER A 187 -18.69 -4.42 4.89
CA SER A 187 -18.89 -3.08 5.46
C SER A 187 -18.19 -2.00 4.63
N ASN A 188 -16.95 -2.28 4.21
CA ASN A 188 -16.12 -1.37 3.45
C ASN A 188 -16.61 -1.20 2.00
N LEU A 189 -17.07 -2.28 1.35
CA LEU A 189 -17.69 -2.22 0.02
C LEU A 189 -19.02 -1.50 0.04
N ASN A 190 -19.89 -1.74 1.04
CA ASN A 190 -21.12 -0.97 1.22
C ASN A 190 -20.83 0.51 1.42
N THR A 191 -19.73 0.85 2.12
CA THR A 191 -19.30 2.23 2.32
C THR A 191 -18.81 2.83 1.00
N ALA A 192 -17.98 2.11 0.24
CA ALA A 192 -17.51 2.54 -1.08
C ALA A 192 -18.66 2.67 -2.10
N GLU A 193 -19.59 1.72 -2.15
CA GLU A 193 -20.75 1.72 -3.06
C GLU A 193 -21.68 2.92 -2.77
N LYS A 194 -21.96 3.21 -1.50
CA LYS A 194 -22.76 4.39 -1.09
C LYS A 194 -22.14 5.72 -1.51
N LEU A 195 -20.82 5.79 -1.60
CA LEU A 195 -20.08 7.04 -1.81
C LEU A 195 -19.69 7.27 -3.28
N PHE A 196 -19.43 6.21 -4.02
CA PHE A 196 -18.88 6.29 -5.39
C PHE A 196 -19.83 5.76 -6.46
N GLY A 197 -20.95 5.16 -6.04
CA GLY A 197 -21.89 4.46 -6.90
C GLY A 197 -21.38 3.06 -7.29
N PRO A 198 -22.28 2.15 -7.72
CA PRO A 198 -21.94 0.74 -7.93
C PRO A 198 -21.07 0.47 -9.17
N SER A 199 -20.97 1.43 -10.10
CA SER A 199 -20.41 1.24 -11.46
C SER A 199 -18.95 1.69 -11.64
N ARG A 200 -18.24 2.20 -10.61
CA ARG A 200 -16.86 2.64 -10.84
C ARG A 200 -15.92 1.45 -11.06
N ASP A 201 -15.06 1.56 -12.09
CA ASP A 201 -13.99 0.63 -12.47
C ASP A 201 -13.05 0.20 -11.32
N ILE A 202 -13.08 0.93 -10.20
CA ILE A 202 -12.29 0.68 -9.00
C ILE A 202 -12.91 -0.46 -8.14
N ILE A 203 -14.23 -0.65 -8.18
CA ILE A 203 -14.94 -1.66 -7.38
C ILE A 203 -14.82 -3.06 -8.02
N LEU A 204 -14.79 -3.14 -9.34
CA LEU A 204 -14.72 -4.39 -10.14
C LEU A 204 -13.53 -5.30 -9.78
N PRO A 205 -12.26 -4.80 -9.70
CA PRO A 205 -11.13 -5.64 -9.30
C PRO A 205 -11.25 -6.20 -7.87
N SER A 206 -11.96 -5.49 -6.99
CA SER A 206 -12.21 -5.93 -5.61
C SER A 206 -13.25 -7.03 -5.58
N LEU A 207 -14.36 -6.84 -6.30
CA LEU A 207 -15.41 -7.86 -6.47
C LEU A 207 -14.83 -9.12 -7.11
N TRP A 208 -14.02 -8.98 -8.16
CA TRP A 208 -13.35 -10.11 -8.82
C TRP A 208 -12.45 -10.91 -7.87
N GLY A 209 -11.75 -10.23 -6.95
CA GLY A 209 -10.93 -10.88 -5.92
C GLY A 209 -11.73 -11.77 -4.96
N ILE A 210 -12.91 -11.31 -4.53
CA ILE A 210 -13.84 -12.07 -3.67
C ILE A 210 -14.39 -13.27 -4.43
N LEU A 211 -14.82 -13.07 -5.67
CA LEU A 211 -15.50 -14.08 -6.49
C LEU A 211 -14.60 -15.25 -6.84
N ARG A 212 -13.32 -14.99 -7.12
CA ARG A 212 -12.32 -16.02 -7.42
C ARG A 212 -12.09 -16.99 -6.25
N ARG A 213 -12.36 -16.61 -4.99
CA ARG A 213 -12.29 -17.50 -3.82
C ARG A 213 -13.65 -17.93 -3.29
N GLY A 214 -14.71 -17.16 -3.55
CA GLY A 214 -16.07 -17.52 -3.16
C GLY A 214 -16.56 -18.81 -3.81
N THR A 215 -16.09 -19.10 -5.03
CA THR A 215 -16.28 -20.40 -5.71
C THR A 215 -15.62 -21.58 -5.01
N LEU A 216 -14.77 -21.35 -4.00
CA LEU A 216 -14.10 -22.40 -3.23
C LEU A 216 -14.74 -22.69 -1.86
N ASN A 217 -15.61 -21.83 -1.29
CA ASN A 217 -16.39 -22.16 -0.06
C ASN A 217 -17.42 -21.13 0.45
N ILE A 218 -17.85 -20.14 -0.34
CA ILE A 218 -18.81 -19.10 0.12
C ILE A 218 -20.20 -19.35 -0.48
N ASN A 219 -21.25 -19.08 0.31
CA ASN A 219 -22.64 -19.20 -0.12
C ASN A 219 -22.93 -18.29 -1.34
N TYR A 220 -23.38 -18.90 -2.45
CA TYR A 220 -23.64 -18.26 -3.74
C TYR A 220 -24.62 -17.09 -3.63
N ASP A 221 -25.58 -17.18 -2.70
CA ASP A 221 -26.58 -16.14 -2.43
C ASP A 221 -25.97 -14.77 -2.06
N ILE A 222 -24.84 -14.79 -1.35
CA ILE A 222 -24.16 -13.56 -0.90
C ILE A 222 -23.43 -12.91 -2.07
N ILE A 223 -22.82 -13.74 -2.93
CA ILE A 223 -22.12 -13.33 -4.14
C ILE A 223 -23.09 -12.70 -5.15
N GLU A 224 -24.24 -13.34 -5.34
CA GLU A 224 -25.28 -12.86 -6.25
C GLU A 224 -25.80 -11.48 -5.82
N GLY A 225 -26.12 -11.31 -4.54
CA GLY A 225 -26.60 -10.04 -4.00
C GLY A 225 -25.57 -8.89 -4.05
N LEU A 226 -24.27 -9.21 -4.05
CA LEU A 226 -23.18 -8.23 -4.18
C LEU A 226 -22.90 -7.84 -5.63
N LEU A 227 -23.29 -8.67 -6.60
CA LEU A 227 -23.00 -8.49 -8.02
C LEU A 227 -24.15 -7.82 -8.80
N TRP A 228 -25.39 -8.01 -8.37
CA TRP A 228 -26.56 -7.44 -9.05
C TRP A 228 -26.56 -5.90 -9.11
N ARG A 229 -26.19 -5.22 -8.03
CA ARG A 229 -26.19 -3.75 -7.99
C ARG A 229 -25.10 -3.11 -8.86
N PRO A 230 -23.84 -3.60 -8.85
CA PRO A 230 -22.84 -3.22 -9.84
C PRO A 230 -23.31 -3.46 -11.27
N LEU A 231 -23.96 -4.60 -11.54
CA LEU A 231 -24.45 -4.94 -12.88
C LEU A 231 -25.50 -3.93 -13.37
N GLU A 232 -26.52 -3.64 -12.56
CA GLU A 232 -27.53 -2.63 -12.89
C GLU A 232 -26.90 -1.27 -13.18
N ALA A 233 -25.93 -0.85 -12.39
CA ALA A 233 -25.26 0.44 -12.60
C ALA A 233 -24.39 0.46 -13.87
N PHE A 234 -23.76 -0.66 -14.26
CA PHE A 234 -23.03 -0.77 -15.53
C PHE A 234 -23.98 -0.83 -16.73
N ASP A 235 -25.10 -1.55 -16.61
CA ASP A 235 -26.15 -1.63 -17.62
C ASP A 235 -26.76 -0.24 -17.89
N GLU A 236 -27.01 0.55 -16.84
CA GLU A 236 -27.57 1.90 -16.95
C GLU A 236 -26.58 2.93 -17.52
N LYS A 237 -25.31 2.87 -17.11
CA LYS A 237 -24.34 3.93 -17.41
C LYS A 237 -23.55 3.67 -18.70
N ASP A 238 -23.03 2.47 -18.85
CA ASP A 238 -22.09 2.10 -19.93
C ASP A 238 -22.73 1.11 -20.92
N GLY A 239 -23.95 0.67 -20.64
CA GLY A 239 -24.74 -0.25 -21.43
C GLY A 239 -24.45 -1.72 -21.10
N PRO A 240 -25.37 -2.63 -21.46
CA PRO A 240 -25.28 -4.06 -21.14
C PRO A 240 -24.18 -4.82 -21.89
N GLN A 241 -23.55 -4.17 -22.86
CA GLN A 241 -22.38 -4.69 -23.58
C GLN A 241 -21.06 -4.09 -23.10
N SER A 242 -21.09 -3.27 -22.04
CA SER A 242 -19.87 -2.80 -21.41
C SER A 242 -19.06 -3.99 -20.88
N LEU A 243 -17.73 -3.87 -20.92
CA LEU A 243 -16.86 -4.94 -20.43
C LEU A 243 -17.15 -5.27 -18.96
N GLY A 244 -17.54 -4.28 -18.15
CA GLY A 244 -17.99 -4.46 -16.76
C GLY A 244 -19.28 -5.27 -16.65
N ALA A 245 -20.33 -4.92 -17.39
CA ALA A 245 -21.60 -5.65 -17.39
C ALA A 245 -21.45 -7.10 -17.89
N ILE A 246 -20.71 -7.30 -18.98
CA ILE A 246 -20.45 -8.64 -19.54
C ILE A 246 -19.69 -9.49 -18.52
N LEU A 247 -18.67 -8.93 -17.86
CA LEU A 247 -17.88 -9.66 -16.87
C LEU A 247 -18.76 -10.08 -15.68
N ILE A 248 -19.65 -9.19 -15.20
CA ILE A 248 -20.54 -9.50 -14.07
C ILE A 248 -21.61 -10.52 -14.45
N ARG A 249 -22.22 -10.42 -15.65
CA ARG A 249 -23.19 -11.42 -16.16
C ARG A 249 -22.57 -12.81 -16.28
N VAL A 250 -21.35 -12.90 -16.84
CA VAL A 250 -20.59 -14.16 -16.90
C VAL A 250 -20.33 -14.72 -15.50
N MET A 251 -20.10 -13.86 -14.49
CA MET A 251 -19.91 -14.27 -13.09
C MET A 251 -21.20 -14.73 -12.40
N LEU A 252 -22.36 -14.19 -12.79
CA LEU A 252 -23.69 -14.65 -12.36
C LEU A 252 -24.15 -15.92 -13.09
N GLY A 253 -23.40 -16.39 -14.09
CA GLY A 253 -23.78 -17.52 -14.94
C GLY A 253 -24.79 -17.14 -16.05
N GLU A 254 -25.06 -15.85 -16.24
CA GLU A 254 -25.87 -15.34 -17.34
C GLU A 254 -25.00 -15.19 -18.59
N PHE A 255 -25.36 -15.89 -19.66
CA PHE A 255 -24.74 -15.65 -20.96
C PHE A 255 -25.21 -14.28 -21.49
N PRO A 256 -24.29 -13.42 -21.99
CA PRO A 256 -24.67 -12.11 -22.48
C PRO A 256 -25.67 -12.24 -23.63
N PRO A 257 -26.65 -11.31 -23.74
CA PRO A 257 -27.57 -11.29 -24.87
C PRO A 257 -26.76 -11.19 -26.16
N ALA A 258 -27.11 -12.04 -27.14
CA ALA A 258 -26.44 -12.06 -28.44
C ALA A 258 -26.37 -10.62 -29.01
N PRO A 259 -25.23 -10.22 -29.60
CA PRO A 259 -25.11 -8.87 -30.14
C PRO A 259 -26.24 -8.65 -31.14
N GLU A 260 -27.11 -7.67 -30.86
CA GLU A 260 -28.15 -7.25 -31.79
C GLU A 260 -27.47 -7.00 -33.13
N LYS A 261 -27.91 -7.76 -34.15
CA LYS A 261 -27.42 -7.64 -35.52
C LYS A 261 -27.38 -6.15 -35.86
N ARG A 262 -26.17 -5.64 -36.12
CA ARG A 262 -25.97 -4.30 -36.67
C ARG A 262 -27.00 -4.12 -37.78
N ARG A 263 -27.89 -3.14 -37.63
CA ARG A 263 -28.85 -2.75 -38.66
C ARG A 263 -28.10 -2.69 -39.99
N ALA A 264 -28.65 -3.39 -40.98
CA ALA A 264 -28.13 -3.40 -42.34
C ALA A 264 -27.78 -1.96 -42.76
N CYS A 265 -26.52 -1.75 -43.17
CA CYS A 265 -26.19 -0.56 -43.94
C CYS A 265 -27.09 -0.55 -45.18
N PRO A 266 -27.79 0.55 -45.48
CA PRO A 266 -28.53 0.64 -46.72
C PRO A 266 -27.55 0.64 -47.90
N ASP A 267 -28.00 0.02 -48.99
CA ASP A 267 -27.30 -0.17 -50.26
C ASP A 267 -26.51 1.06 -50.70
N ILE A 268 -25.21 0.85 -50.97
CA ILE A 268 -24.45 1.71 -51.88
C ILE A 268 -24.20 0.87 -53.13
N GLU A 269 -25.24 0.73 -53.95
CA GLU A 269 -25.03 0.51 -55.38
C GLU A 269 -24.72 1.84 -56.07
N ALA A 270 -23.71 1.77 -56.94
CA ALA A 270 -23.43 2.65 -58.06
C ALA A 270 -22.87 4.05 -57.76
N THR A 271 -21.55 4.20 -57.95
CA THR A 271 -21.03 5.18 -58.92
C THR A 271 -19.57 4.88 -59.31
N SER A 272 -19.28 4.97 -60.62
CA SER A 272 -17.98 4.85 -61.33
C SER A 272 -17.50 3.41 -61.55
N ARG A 273 -17.59 2.74 -62.72
CA ARG A 273 -17.58 3.11 -64.15
C ARG A 273 -16.48 4.11 -64.58
N ARG A 274 -15.50 3.54 -65.29
CA ARG A 274 -14.56 4.14 -66.29
C ARG A 274 -13.36 4.87 -65.65
N LYS A 275 -12.10 4.59 -65.99
CA LYS A 275 -11.46 4.02 -67.20
C LYS A 275 -10.14 3.37 -66.77
#